data_AF-A0A839HAH0-F1
#
_entry.id   AF-A0A839HAH0-F1
#
_cell.length_a   1.000
_cell.length_b   1.000
_cell.length_c   1.000
_cell.angle_alpha   90.00
_cell.angle_beta   90.00
_cell.angle_gamma   90.00
#
_symmetry.space_group_name_H-M   'P 1'
#
loop_
_entity.id
_entity.type
_entity.pdbx_description
1 polymer ?
#
loop_
_entity_poly.entity_id
_entity_poly.type
_entity_poly.pdbx_seq_one_letter_code
_entity_poly.pdbx_strand_id
1 'polypeptide(L)'
;MHQIEFQARGNSAVGIEFYAWDFAYNQIEQVFKPRIIRDTVGQQTELFAIGTHYIAVKVIDNDGLENVEVMKLVVNGDVCCEAQKYRCF
;
A
#
# COMPACT_ATOMS: atom_id res chain seq x y z
N MET A 1 -12.71 -3.24 8.11
CA MET A 1 -11.37 -3.53 7.54
C MET A 1 -11.59 -3.96 6.11
N HIS A 2 -10.85 -3.40 5.16
CA HIS A 2 -10.98 -3.70 3.74
C HIS A 2 -9.70 -4.41 3.27
N GLN A 3 -9.88 -5.50 2.52
CA GLN A 3 -8.79 -6.25 1.92
C GLN A 3 -8.45 -5.64 0.55
N ILE A 4 -7.17 -5.35 0.33
CA ILE A 4 -6.68 -4.72 -0.89
C ILE A 4 -5.49 -5.52 -1.41
N GLU A 5 -5.52 -5.81 -2.70
CA GLU A 5 -4.44 -6.46 -3.44
C GLU A 5 -3.58 -5.41 -4.14
N PHE A 6 -2.26 -5.59 -4.08
CA PHE A 6 -1.27 -4.73 -4.71
C PHE A 6 -0.47 -5.53 -5.71
N GLN A 7 -0.17 -4.90 -6.84
CA GLN A 7 0.76 -5.40 -7.84
C GLN A 7 1.75 -4.31 -8.20
N ALA A 8 3.03 -4.55 -7.94
CA ALA A 8 4.13 -3.72 -8.40
C ALA A 8 4.67 -4.25 -9.71
N ARG A 9 5.15 -3.35 -10.58
CA ARG A 9 5.83 -3.69 -11.82
C ARG A 9 7.06 -2.81 -11.97
N GLY A 10 8.20 -3.46 -12.18
CA GLY A 10 9.48 -2.79 -12.46
C GLY A 10 9.90 -3.08 -13.89
N ASN A 11 10.65 -2.17 -14.49
CA ASN A 11 11.24 -2.36 -15.80
C ASN A 11 12.75 -2.12 -15.70
N SER A 12 13.55 -3.16 -15.96
CA SER A 12 15.01 -3.09 -16.02
C SER A 12 15.49 -4.02 -17.13
N ALA A 13 16.58 -3.65 -17.82
CA ALA A 13 17.17 -4.44 -18.90
C ALA A 13 17.72 -5.79 -18.39
N VAL A 14 18.08 -5.86 -17.11
CA VAL A 14 18.62 -7.07 -16.46
C VAL A 14 17.56 -7.85 -15.69
N GLY A 15 16.29 -7.41 -15.71
CA GLY A 15 15.21 -7.99 -14.92
C GLY A 15 15.21 -7.55 -13.46
N ILE A 16 14.13 -7.84 -12.75
CA ILE A 16 13.93 -7.44 -11.35
C ILE A 16 14.38 -8.57 -10.44
N GLU A 17 15.13 -8.25 -9.38
CA GLU A 17 15.54 -9.23 -8.37
C GLU A 17 14.42 -9.43 -7.34
N PHE A 18 13.95 -8.35 -6.72
CA PHE A 18 12.85 -8.38 -5.75
C PHE A 18 12.25 -7.00 -5.47
N TYR A 19 11.11 -7.03 -4.81
CA TYR A 19 10.39 -5.89 -4.25
C TYR A 19 10.43 -5.93 -2.72
N ALA A 20 10.38 -4.77 -2.09
CA ALA A 20 10.16 -4.61 -0.67
C ALA A 20 8.99 -3.66 -0.43
N TRP A 21 8.20 -3.91 0.61
CA TRP A 21 6.94 -3.20 0.86
C TRP A 21 6.91 -2.62 2.28
N ASP A 22 6.59 -1.34 2.36
CA ASP A 22 6.28 -0.60 3.59
C ASP A 22 4.84 -0.09 3.51
N PHE A 23 3.93 -0.73 4.25
CA PHE A 23 2.50 -0.40 4.27
C PHE A 23 2.14 0.69 5.29
N ALA A 24 3.11 1.19 6.05
CA ALA A 24 2.93 2.20 7.08
C ALA A 24 3.92 3.37 6.88
N TYR A 25 4.20 3.70 5.62
CA TYR A 25 5.21 4.68 5.26
C TYR A 25 4.87 6.06 5.84
N ASN A 26 5.80 6.62 6.62
CA ASN A 26 5.63 7.95 7.20
C ASN A 26 6.22 9.01 6.26
N GLN A 27 5.35 9.79 5.60
CA GLN A 27 5.78 10.86 4.68
C GLN A 27 6.60 11.99 5.33
N ILE A 28 6.53 12.14 6.66
CA ILE A 28 7.30 13.15 7.39
C ILE A 28 8.72 12.66 7.65
N GLU A 29 8.86 11.42 8.13
CA GLU A 29 10.18 10.82 8.39
C GLU A 29 10.91 10.48 7.09
N GLN A 30 10.17 10.13 6.03
CA GLN A 30 10.67 9.67 4.73
C GLN A 30 11.63 8.46 4.82
N VAL A 31 11.60 7.74 5.94
CA VAL A 31 12.40 6.53 6.15
C VAL A 31 11.60 5.32 5.67
N PHE A 32 12.14 4.61 4.70
CA PHE A 32 11.56 3.35 4.21
C PHE A 32 11.81 2.23 5.24
N LYS A 33 10.73 1.73 5.86
CA LYS A 33 10.78 0.67 6.89
C LYS A 33 9.98 -0.54 6.40
N PRO A 34 10.57 -1.37 5.51
CA PRO A 34 9.85 -2.45 4.88
C PRO A 34 9.41 -3.48 5.92
N ARG A 35 8.14 -3.85 5.87
CA ARG A 35 7.64 -5.04 6.56
C ARG A 35 7.94 -6.29 5.74
N ILE A 36 7.83 -6.19 4.41
CA ILE A 36 8.21 -7.25 3.48
C ILE A 36 9.52 -6.84 2.82
N ILE A 37 10.58 -7.61 3.02
CA ILE A 37 11.94 -7.24 2.59
C ILE A 37 12.29 -7.84 1.22
N ARG A 38 11.76 -9.03 0.89
CA ARG A 38 12.09 -9.75 -0.34
C ARG A 38 10.86 -10.46 -0.92
N ASP A 39 10.20 -9.80 -1.85
CA ASP A 39 9.10 -10.31 -2.66
C ASP A 39 9.54 -10.40 -4.13
N THR A 40 9.73 -11.61 -4.66
CA THR A 40 10.18 -11.82 -6.04
C THR A 40 9.06 -11.75 -7.07
N VAL A 41 7.80 -11.67 -6.64
CA VAL A 41 6.62 -11.65 -7.51
C VAL A 41 6.08 -10.23 -7.67
N GLY A 42 6.21 -9.41 -6.63
CA GLY A 42 5.67 -8.04 -6.60
C GLY A 42 4.17 -8.02 -6.35
N GLN A 43 3.65 -8.97 -5.58
CA GLN A 43 2.23 -9.10 -5.25
C GLN A 43 2.04 -9.22 -3.75
N GLN A 44 1.15 -8.41 -3.18
CA GLN A 44 0.83 -8.45 -1.75
C GLN A 44 -0.66 -8.23 -1.53
N THR A 45 -1.18 -8.74 -0.41
CA THR A 45 -2.58 -8.55 -0.03
C THR A 45 -2.64 -8.16 1.44
N GLU A 46 -3.29 -7.04 1.73
CA GLU A 46 -3.25 -6.41 3.05
C GLU A 46 -4.63 -5.91 3.49
N LEU A 47 -4.81 -5.86 4.81
CA LEU A 47 -6.02 -5.35 5.45
C LEU A 47 -5.82 -3.92 5.94
N PHE A 48 -6.68 -3.01 5.51
CA PHE A 48 -6.64 -1.61 5.91
C PHE A 48 -7.88 -1.19 6.71
N ALA A 49 -7.63 -0.34 7.71
CA ALA A 49 -8.68 0.41 8.39
C ALA A 49 -9.15 1.58 7.52
N ILE A 50 -10.32 2.13 7.83
CA ILE A 50 -10.80 3.37 7.23
C ILE A 50 -9.80 4.49 7.55
N GLY A 51 -9.46 5.31 6.55
CA GLY A 51 -8.49 6.39 6.70
C GLY A 51 -7.59 6.56 5.48
N THR A 52 -6.60 7.44 5.65
CA THR A 52 -5.53 7.66 4.67
C THR A 52 -4.29 6.88 5.07
N HIS A 53 -3.75 6.09 4.15
CA HIS A 53 -2.54 5.30 4.30
C HIS A 53 -1.55 5.67 3.21
N TYR A 54 -0.26 5.59 3.54
CA TYR A 54 0.81 5.73 2.57
C TYR A 54 1.57 4.42 2.50
N ILE A 55 1.72 3.92 1.29
CA ILE A 55 2.43 2.67 1.01
C ILE A 55 3.64 3.03 0.17
N ALA A 56 4.82 2.57 0.57
CA ALA A 56 6.02 2.66 -0.23
C ALA A 56 6.39 1.26 -0.74
N VAL A 57 6.76 1.16 -2.00
CA VAL A 57 7.34 -0.04 -2.60
C VAL A 57 8.72 0.30 -3.12
N LYS A 58 9.71 -0.51 -2.73
CA LYS A 58 11.05 -0.45 -3.29
C LYS A 58 11.22 -1.61 -4.26
N VAL A 59 11.74 -1.33 -5.44
CA VAL A 59 12.17 -2.34 -6.42
C VAL A 59 13.68 -2.38 -6.47
N ILE A 60 14.25 -3.58 -6.51
CA ILE A 60 15.69 -3.84 -6.65
C ILE A 60 15.86 -4.71 -7.89
N ASP A 61 16.69 -4.29 -8.83
CA ASP A 61 17.02 -5.07 -10.03
C ASP A 61 18.25 -5.96 -9.82
N ASN A 62 18.55 -6.80 -10.82
CA ASN A 62 19.65 -7.76 -10.71
C ASN A 62 21.05 -7.13 -10.68
N ASP A 63 21.19 -5.84 -11.00
CA ASP A 63 22.44 -5.08 -10.85
C ASP A 63 22.52 -4.38 -9.48
N GLY A 64 21.50 -4.54 -8.63
CA GLY A 64 21.39 -3.92 -7.32
C GLY A 64 20.95 -2.46 -7.37
N LEU A 65 20.45 -1.98 -8.51
CA LEU A 65 19.85 -0.64 -8.61
C LEU A 65 18.48 -0.67 -7.94
N GLU A 66 18.24 0.33 -7.08
CA GLU A 66 16.98 0.46 -6.36
C GLU A 66 16.20 1.72 -6.75
N ASN A 67 14.88 1.59 -6.74
CA ASN A 67 13.95 2.72 -6.86
C ASN A 67 12.81 2.54 -5.85
N VAL A 68 12.31 3.64 -5.28
CA VAL A 68 11.20 3.65 -4.32
C VAL A 68 10.06 4.49 -4.88
N GLU A 69 8.87 3.90 -4.93
CA GLU A 69 7.63 4.59 -5.27
C GLU A 69 6.70 4.62 -4.07
N VAL A 70 6.03 5.77 -3.85
CA VAL A 70 5.11 5.96 -2.73
C VAL A 70 3.72 6.28 -3.26
N MET A 71 2.73 5.50 -2.84
CA MET A 71 1.32 5.70 -3.17
C MET A 71 0.50 6.13 -1.96
N LYS A 72 -0.54 6.93 -2.20
CA LYS A 72 -1.54 7.31 -1.20
C LYS A 72 -2.81 6.49 -1.43
N LEU A 73 -3.22 5.75 -0.41
CA LEU A 73 -4.47 4.99 -0.40
C LEU A 73 -5.47 5.65 0.55
N VAL A 74 -6.67 5.92 0.07
CA VAL A 74 -7.78 6.42 0.90
C VAL A 74 -8.85 5.33 0.96
N VAL A 75 -9.09 4.79 2.16
CA VAL A 75 -10.13 3.79 2.42
C VAL A 75 -11.31 4.50 3.07
N ASN A 76 -12.43 4.57 2.35
CA ASN A 76 -13.66 5.18 2.83
C ASN A 76 -14.52 4.17 3.59
N GLY A 77 -15.26 4.64 4.59
CA GLY A 77 -16.27 3.83 5.27
C GLY A 77 -17.61 3.84 4.55
N ASP A 78 -18.47 2.89 4.89
CA ASP A 78 -19.84 2.84 4.39
C ASP A 78 -20.68 4.01 4.94
N VAL A 79 -21.53 4.58 4.09
CA VAL A 79 -22.52 5.59 4.50
C VAL A 79 -23.71 4.86 5.09
N CYS A 80 -23.76 4.75 6.41
CA CYS A 80 -25.00 4.33 7.08
C CYS A 80 -26.01 5.47 6.96
N CYS A 81 -26.93 5.38 5.99
CA CYS A 81 -28.17 6.15 6.04
C CYS A 81 -28.95 5.70 7.27
N GLU A 82 -28.76 6.39 8.40
CA GLU A 82 -29.63 6.23 9.55
C GLU A 82 -31.00 6.81 9.19
N ALA A 83 -31.96 5.93 8.88
CA ALA A 83 -33.36 6.33 8.79
C ALA A 83 -33.79 6.81 10.18
N GLN A 84 -33.68 8.13 10.42
CA GLN A 84 -34.29 8.78 11.56
C GLN A 84 -35.80 8.52 11.46
N LYS A 85 -36.28 7.54 12.24
CA LYS A 85 -37.71 7.40 12.55
C LYS A 85 -38.14 8.67 13.29
N TYR A 86 -38.61 9.67 12.54
CA TYR A 86 -39.39 10.75 13.12
C TYR A 86 -40.65 10.12 13.74
N ARG A 87 -40.65 9.96 15.06
CA ARG A 87 -41.86 9.73 15.84
C ARG A 87 -42.64 11.05 15.82
N CYS A 88 -43.71 11.11 15.02
CA CYS A 88 -44.75 12.12 15.21
C CYS A 88 -45.51 11.81 16.51
N PHE A 89 -45.86 12.89 17.21
CA PHE A 89 -46.49 12.95 18.53
C PHE A 89 -47.80 12.18 18.63
#